data_AF-A0A1Z4KUP5-F1
#
_entry.id   AF-A0A1Z4KUP5-F1
#
_cell.length_a   1.000
_cell.length_b   1.000
_cell.length_c   1.000
_cell.angle_alpha   90.00
_cell.angle_beta   90.00
_cell.angle_gamma   90.00
#
_symmetry.space_group_name_H-M   'P 1'
#
loop_
_entity.id
_entity.type
_entity.pdbx_description
1 polymer ?
#
loop_
_entity_poly.entity_id
_entity_poly.type
_entity_poly.pdbx_seq_one_letter_code
_entity_poly.pdbx_strand_id
1 'polypeptide(L)' 'MLKQGISLAEAAKRLGVSQSDLYVAVQKGQIPTFRTDRRTVVLPGALKDYQVRRSLTGDYKL' A
#
# COMPACT_ATOMS: atom_id res chain seq x y z
N MET A 1 3.65 -17.46 12.01
CA MET A 1 2.85 -16.23 12.22
C MET A 1 2.11 -15.92 10.94
N LEU A 2 0.78 -16.04 10.94
CA LEU A 2 -0.07 -15.68 9.80
C LEU A 2 0.21 -14.22 9.43
N LYS A 3 0.86 -13.96 8.29
CA LYS A 3 0.98 -12.60 7.75
C LYS A 3 -0.40 -12.18 7.27
N GLN A 4 -1.25 -11.77 8.20
CA GLN A 4 -2.58 -11.24 7.89
C GLN A 4 -2.38 -9.98 7.04
N GLY A 5 -2.81 -10.05 5.78
CA GLY A 5 -2.87 -8.87 4.91
C GLY A 5 -3.87 -7.88 5.48
N ILE A 6 -3.52 -6.59 5.45
CA ILE A 6 -4.42 -5.52 5.90
C ILE A 6 -5.29 -5.04 4.74
N SER A 7 -6.49 -4.57 5.02
CA SER A 7 -7.37 -4.02 3.97
C SER A 7 -6.77 -2.75 3.35
N LEU A 8 -7.10 -2.47 2.09
CA LEU A 8 -6.75 -1.21 1.41
C LEU A 8 -7.09 0.04 2.25
N ALA A 9 -8.26 0.05 2.89
CA ALA A 9 -8.67 1.15 3.76
C ALA A 9 -7.72 1.38 4.95
N GLU A 10 -7.22 0.30 5.54
CA GLU A 10 -6.35 0.34 6.70
C GLU A 10 -4.91 0.66 6.30
N ALA A 11 -4.47 0.13 5.16
CA ALA A 11 -3.23 0.50 4.48
C ALA A 11 -3.19 2.01 4.19
N ALA A 12 -4.29 2.59 3.72
CA ALA A 12 -4.37 4.01 3.38
C ALA A 12 -4.22 4.89 4.63
N LYS A 13 -4.92 4.52 5.71
CA LYS A 13 -4.77 5.17 7.02
C LYS A 13 -3.34 5.13 7.54
N ARG A 14 -2.66 3.98 7.45
CA ARG A 14 -1.27 3.84 7.91
C ARG A 14 -0.28 4.66 7.09
N LEU A 15 -0.53 4.81 5.79
CA LEU A 15 0.29 5.62 4.89
C LEU A 15 -0.03 7.12 4.96
N GLY A 16 -1.10 7.51 5.66
CA GLY A 16 -1.58 8.89 5.69
C GLY A 16 -2.05 9.37 4.31
N VAL A 17 -2.64 8.47 3.51
CA VAL A 17 -3.12 8.78 2.15
C VAL A 17 -4.61 8.55 2.01
N SER A 18 -5.19 9.18 1.00
CA SER A 18 -6.55 8.89 0.57
C SER A 18 -6.67 7.45 0.08
N GLN A 19 -7.81 6.81 0.34
CA GLN A 19 -8.08 5.47 -0.18
C GLN A 19 -8.06 5.44 -1.72
N SER A 20 -8.49 6.51 -2.37
CA SER A 20 -8.46 6.68 -3.82
C SER A 20 -7.03 6.67 -4.36
N ASP A 21 -6.10 7.42 -3.76
CA ASP A 21 -4.67 7.40 -4.12
C ASP A 21 -4.07 6.01 -3.97
N LEU A 22 -4.39 5.33 -2.86
CA LEU A 22 -3.93 3.96 -2.65
C LEU A 22 -4.51 3.00 -3.69
N TYR A 23 -5.79 3.17 -4.06
CA TYR A 23 -6.44 2.36 -5.08
C TYR A 23 -5.80 2.56 -6.46
N VAL A 24 -5.48 3.80 -6.82
CA VAL A 24 -4.75 4.13 -8.05
C VAL A 24 -3.35 3.51 -8.04
N ALA A 25 -2.62 3.59 -6.93
CA ALA A 25 -1.30 2.96 -6.80
C ALA A 25 -1.36 1.43 -6.96
N VAL A 26 -2.41 0.80 -6.42
CA VAL A 26 -2.69 -0.64 -6.62
C VAL A 26 -3.03 -0.94 -8.08
N GLN A 27 -3.90 -0.16 -8.73
CA GLN A 27 -4.24 -0.34 -10.15
C GLN A 27 -3.01 -0.16 -11.07
N LYS A 28 -2.11 0.77 -10.71
CA LYS A 28 -0.84 0.99 -11.41
C LYS A 28 0.20 -0.10 -11.13
N GLY A 29 -0.10 -1.08 -10.27
CA GLY A 29 0.84 -2.15 -9.90
C GLY A 29 1.98 -1.70 -8.98
N GLN A 30 1.89 -0.51 -8.39
CA GLN A 30 2.93 0.03 -7.50
C GLN A 30 2.90 -0.61 -6.10
N ILE A 31 1.75 -1.19 -5.73
CA ILE A 31 1.56 -1.87 -4.45
C ILE A 31 1.10 -3.31 -4.74
N PRO A 32 1.91 -4.33 -4.38
CA PRO A 32 1.48 -5.71 -4.46
C PRO A 32 0.27 -5.97 -3.55
N THR A 33 -0.83 -6.42 -4.14
CA THR A 33 -2.05 -6.80 -3.40
C THR A 33 -2.44 -8.24 -3.70
N PHE A 34 -3.06 -8.88 -2.71
CA PHE A 34 -3.58 -10.22 -2.82
C PHE A 34 -5.10 -10.15 -2.70
N ARG A 35 -5.82 -10.91 -3.53
CA ARG A 35 -7.25 -11.12 -3.33
C ARG A 35 -7.44 -12.37 -2.49
N THR A 36 -8.00 -12.22 -1.30
CA THR A 36 -8.41 -13.33 -0.44
C THR A 36 -9.90 -13.18 -0.17
N ASP A 37 -10.68 -14.23 -0.41
CA ASP A 37 -12.12 -14.26 -0.12
C ASP A 37 -12.88 -12.99 -0.57
N ARG A 38 -12.72 -12.63 -1.85
CA ARG A 38 -13.29 -11.41 -2.50
C ARG A 38 -12.80 -10.06 -1.95
N ARG A 39 -11.87 -10.05 -0.99
CA ARG A 39 -11.27 -8.83 -0.44
C ARG A 39 -9.87 -8.62 -0.97
N THR A 40 -9.56 -7.40 -1.39
CA THR A 40 -8.20 -7.00 -1.74
C THR A 40 -7.46 -6.62 -0.46
N VAL A 41 -6.42 -7.38 -0.14
CA VAL A 41 -5.55 -7.17 1.02
C VAL A 41 -4.13 -6.81 0.57
N VAL A 42 -3.50 -5.94 1.34
CA VAL A 42 -2.12 -5.50 1.15
C VAL A 42 -1.26 -6.21 2.19
N LEU A 43 -0.17 -6.83 1.76
CA LEU A 43 0.77 -7.41 2.72
C LEU A 43 1.54 -6.29 3.44
N PRO A 44 1.85 -6.45 4.74
CA PRO A 44 2.64 -5.47 5.48
C PRO A 44 4.00 -5.15 4.83
N GLY A 45 4.64 -6.16 4.23
CA GLY A 45 5.92 -5.98 3.52
C GLY A 45 5.77 -5.14 2.25
N ALA A 46 4.69 -5.34 1.49
CA ALA A 46 4.37 -4.57 0.29
C ALA A 46 4.08 -3.10 0.63
N LEU A 47 3.36 -2.87 1.75
CA LEU A 47 3.09 -1.52 2.24
C LEU A 47 4.37 -0.77 2.61
N LYS A 48 5.30 -1.46 3.29
CA LYS A 48 6.56 -0.87 3.73
C LYS A 48 7.50 -0.57 2.57
N ASP A 49 7.57 -1.47 1.59
CA ASP A 49 8.33 -1.24 0.34
C ASP A 49 7.81 0.00 -0.41
N TYR A 50 6.48 0.11 -0.55
CA TYR A 50 5.86 1.29 -1.16
C TYR A 50 6.13 2.58 -0.38
N GLN A 51 6.10 2.54 0.96
CA GLN A 51 6.42 3.69 1.80
C GLN A 51 7.85 4.17 1.56
N VAL A 52 8.83 3.25 1.50
CA VAL A 52 10.23 3.58 1.24
C VAL A 52 10.40 4.20 -0.15
N ARG A 53 9.81 3.60 -1.19
CA ARG A 53 9.83 4.15 -2.56
C ARG A 53 9.21 5.54 -2.64
N ARG A 54 8.14 5.77 -1.89
CA ARG A 54 7.44 7.06 -1.86
C ARG A 54 8.26 8.12 -1.13
N SER A 55 8.87 7.80 0.01
CA SER A 55 9.79 8.71 0.70
C SER A 55 10.99 9.05 -0.18
N LEU A 56 11.56 8.08 -0.88
CA LEU A 56 12.65 8.33 -1.85
C LEU A 56 12.23 9.28 -2.99
N THR A 57 10.95 9.30 -3.37
CA THR A 57 10.44 10.23 -4.39
C THR A 57 10.15 11.63 -3.80
N GLY A 58 9.83 11.72 -2.51
CA GLY A 58 9.55 12.99 -1.82
C GLY A 58 10.78 13.74 -1.30
N ASP A 59 11.90 13.03 -1.07
CA ASP A 59 13.14 13.60 -0.53
C ASP A 59 14.07 14.21 -1.58
N TYR A 60 13.70 14.22 -2.86
CA TYR A 60 14.36 15.06 -3.88
C TYR A 60 13.80 16.48 -3.85
N LYS A 61 14.03 17.18 -2.73
CA LYS A 61 13.86 18.63 -2.67
C LYS A 61 15.25 19.26 -2.55
N LEU A 62 15.91 19.40 -3.71
CA LEU A 62 17.04 20.31 -3.94
C LEU A 62 16.56 21.76 -3.85
#